data_AF-A0A1F2X9S3-F1
#
_entry.id   AF-A0A1F2X9S3-F1
#
_cell.length_a   1.000
_cell.length_b   1.000
_cell.length_c   1.000
_cell.angle_alpha   90.00
_cell.angle_beta   90.00
_cell.angle_gamma   90.00
#
_symmetry.space_group_name_H-M   'P 1'
#
loop_
_entity.id
_entity.type
_entity.pdbx_description
1 polymer ?
#
loop_
_entity_poly.entity_id
_entity_poly.type
_entity_poly.pdbx_seq_one_letter_code
_entity_poly.pdbx_strand_id
1 'polypeptide(L)'
;MSGYRSRLFLLVAIAAAAVGLGVKWSVPAVAADPTDCTPGEFYDAGACTPCPEGTFQPDAGRDECLPADPGHFVAGEGAAEQMACPPGAYQPEAGGVACLPAESGHFVATQAAFEQEACAPGSYQPDPGQSGCLDADPGHYVDGIAEIAQHPCTAGNFSSTAAATYCRFAAAGHFVAVARATSQTACPPGTFQPDRGGAACLRADPGHFAAGEGSVAQAACSPGWYQPASGADGCVPADSGHFAPDEAARLQTPCGPGRFQPDSAAPGCLVATAGHYVGAPGAIAQAECPVGTFQSLAGATGCVTASPGHFTVGPGATGEIACSPGSYQPAAGATGCAPADPGYFVAAGAAVSQQPCPEGFEAPDPGSDACTPIVAGADGSPERPGPATALVWLLGIAAVVAVIAVGVTRQRPQRSWNEGPWRR
;
A
#
# COMPACT_ATOMS: atom_id res chain seq x y z
N MET A 1 67.54 -4.24 44.39
CA MET A 1 66.99 -3.39 45.46
C MET A 1 66.22 -4.33 46.39
N SER A 2 66.88 -4.78 47.47
CA SER A 2 66.63 -4.33 48.86
C SER A 2 65.29 -4.85 49.37
N GLY A 3 65.17 -5.75 50.36
CA GLY A 3 65.99 -5.98 51.54
C GLY A 3 65.13 -5.79 52.81
N TYR A 4 65.44 -6.53 53.89
CA TYR A 4 64.96 -6.50 55.30
C TYR A 4 64.22 -7.80 55.71
N ARG A 5 64.87 -8.83 56.28
CA ARG A 5 65.53 -8.98 57.62
C ARG A 5 64.66 -8.54 58.80
N SER A 6 64.29 -9.50 59.66
CA SER A 6 64.78 -9.54 61.04
C SER A 6 64.59 -10.92 61.68
N ARG A 7 65.51 -11.24 62.60
CA ARG A 7 65.73 -12.53 63.27
C ARG A 7 65.11 -12.52 64.68
N LEU A 8 65.10 -13.73 65.27
CA LEU A 8 65.44 -14.03 66.68
C LEU A 8 64.26 -14.13 67.66
N PHE A 9 63.91 -15.35 68.08
CA PHE A 9 64.06 -15.76 69.48
C PHE A 9 64.25 -17.28 69.58
N LEU A 10 65.29 -17.61 70.34
CA LEU A 10 65.83 -18.91 70.70
C LEU A 10 65.03 -19.48 71.87
N LEU A 11 64.72 -20.78 71.88
CA LEU A 11 64.83 -21.60 73.09
C LEU A 11 64.95 -23.09 72.74
N VAL A 12 65.95 -23.68 73.38
CA VAL A 12 66.51 -25.01 73.24
C VAL A 12 65.72 -26.00 74.09
N ALA A 13 65.40 -27.19 73.55
CA ALA A 13 65.24 -28.40 74.35
C ALA A 13 65.78 -29.60 73.56
N ILE A 14 66.85 -30.18 74.10
CA ILE A 14 67.58 -31.35 73.60
C ILE A 14 66.96 -32.61 74.24
N ALA A 15 66.61 -33.61 73.43
CA ALA A 15 66.59 -35.07 73.72
C ALA A 15 65.80 -35.77 72.58
N ALA A 16 66.14 -36.91 72.02
CA ALA A 16 67.22 -37.87 72.20
C ALA A 16 67.38 -38.58 70.84
N ALA A 17 68.60 -39.02 70.53
CA ALA A 17 68.89 -39.86 69.39
C ALA A 17 68.32 -41.28 69.58
N ALA A 18 67.64 -41.80 68.56
CA ALA A 18 67.54 -43.24 68.34
C ALA A 18 67.37 -43.53 66.85
N VAL A 19 68.33 -44.27 66.32
CA VAL A 19 68.44 -44.82 64.98
C VAL A 19 67.21 -45.67 64.65
N GLY A 20 66.63 -45.47 63.47
CA GLY A 20 65.51 -46.25 62.98
C GLY A 20 65.32 -46.08 61.48
N LEU A 21 66.35 -46.41 60.68
CA LEU A 21 66.17 -46.70 59.26
C LEU A 21 65.41 -48.03 59.12
N GLY A 22 64.11 -47.97 59.39
CA GLY A 22 63.17 -49.04 59.11
C GLY A 22 62.76 -48.98 57.65
N VAL A 23 63.57 -49.57 56.78
CA VAL A 23 63.12 -49.94 55.44
C VAL A 23 62.01 -50.97 55.63
N LYS A 24 60.75 -50.55 55.51
CA LYS A 24 59.61 -51.46 55.43
C LYS A 24 59.72 -52.19 54.09
N TRP A 25 60.34 -53.36 54.11
CA TRP A 25 60.10 -54.38 53.10
C TRP A 25 58.77 -55.02 53.44
N SER A 26 57.68 -54.54 52.84
CA SER A 26 56.46 -55.32 52.70
C SER A 26 56.77 -56.45 51.73
N VAL A 27 57.06 -57.63 52.28
CA VAL A 27 57.08 -58.88 51.51
C VAL A 27 55.62 -59.12 51.08
N PRO A 28 55.31 -59.24 49.78
CA PRO A 28 53.96 -59.58 49.36
C PRO A 28 53.61 -60.96 49.94
N ALA A 29 52.41 -61.08 50.51
CA ALA A 29 51.90 -62.37 50.96
C ALA A 29 51.79 -63.29 49.73
N VAL A 30 52.48 -64.43 49.77
CA VAL A 30 52.31 -65.49 48.77
C VAL A 30 50.92 -66.09 49.01
N ALA A 31 50.00 -65.92 48.07
CA ALA A 31 48.69 -66.56 48.12
C ALA A 31 48.89 -68.08 47.94
N ALA A 32 48.27 -68.89 48.80
CA ALA A 32 48.50 -70.33 48.81
C ALA A 32 47.55 -71.09 47.86
N ASP A 33 46.40 -70.48 47.56
CA ASP A 33 45.33 -71.05 46.73
C ASP A 33 44.63 -69.93 45.92
N PRO A 34 44.16 -70.20 44.68
CA PRO A 34 43.34 -69.26 43.92
C PRO A 34 42.16 -68.68 44.71
N THR A 35 41.56 -69.44 45.61
CA THR A 35 40.42 -69.00 46.45
C THR A 35 40.76 -67.91 47.48
N ASP A 36 42.05 -67.60 47.68
CA ASP A 36 42.49 -66.50 48.54
C ASP A 36 42.35 -65.12 47.87
N CYS A 37 42.17 -65.06 46.54
CA CYS A 37 42.06 -63.79 45.82
C CYS A 37 40.68 -63.15 45.98
N THR A 38 40.66 -61.88 46.38
CA THR A 38 39.44 -61.13 46.64
C THR A 38 38.94 -60.41 45.38
N PRO A 39 37.67 -59.95 45.33
CA PRO A 39 37.19 -59.13 44.21
C PRO A 39 38.13 -57.95 43.94
N GLY A 40 38.46 -57.75 42.67
CA GLY A 40 39.49 -56.83 42.19
C GLY A 40 40.87 -57.44 41.98
N GLU A 41 41.07 -58.72 42.31
CA GLU A 41 42.33 -59.43 42.10
C GLU A 41 42.12 -60.69 41.24
N PHE A 42 43.16 -61.10 40.51
CA PHE A 42 43.23 -62.37 39.80
C PHE A 42 44.47 -63.16 40.22
N TYR A 43 44.36 -64.49 40.18
CA TYR A 43 45.46 -65.38 40.55
C TYR A 43 46.45 -65.55 39.38
N ASP A 44 47.66 -65.05 39.54
CA ASP A 44 48.76 -65.20 38.58
C ASP A 44 50.05 -65.62 39.29
N ALA A 45 50.75 -66.61 38.71
CA ALA A 45 52.05 -67.10 39.17
C ALA A 45 52.22 -67.36 40.69
N GLY A 46 51.13 -67.73 41.41
CA GLY A 46 51.18 -68.01 42.85
C GLY A 46 50.95 -66.79 43.75
N ALA A 47 50.40 -65.70 43.20
CA ALA A 47 50.02 -64.51 43.94
C ALA A 47 48.69 -63.93 43.44
N CYS A 48 47.95 -63.28 44.33
CA CYS A 48 46.82 -62.45 43.93
C CYS A 48 47.35 -61.11 43.44
N THR A 49 47.08 -60.81 42.17
CA THR A 49 47.51 -59.58 41.51
C THR A 49 46.30 -58.69 41.29
N PRO A 50 46.34 -57.40 41.64
CA PRO A 50 45.27 -56.46 41.34
C PRO A 50 44.99 -56.42 39.83
N CYS A 51 43.71 -56.36 39.45
CA CYS A 51 43.34 -56.17 38.06
C CYS A 51 43.92 -54.85 37.52
N PRO A 52 44.59 -54.84 36.35
CA PRO A 52 45.09 -53.61 35.76
C PRO A 52 43.95 -52.64 35.38
N GLU A 53 44.28 -51.36 35.20
CA GLU A 53 43.32 -50.36 34.69
C GLU A 53 42.61 -50.85 33.41
N GLY A 54 41.34 -50.48 33.24
CA GLY A 54 40.50 -50.99 32.16
C GLY A 54 39.94 -52.39 32.39
N THR A 55 40.33 -53.09 33.46
CA THR A 55 39.79 -54.43 33.79
C THR A 55 39.30 -54.52 35.23
N PHE A 56 38.33 -55.40 35.51
CA PHE A 56 37.75 -55.60 36.83
C PHE A 56 37.48 -57.08 37.11
N GLN A 57 37.29 -57.42 38.38
CA GLN A 57 36.93 -58.78 38.76
C GLN A 57 35.91 -58.79 39.91
N PRO A 58 34.62 -59.04 39.65
CA PRO A 58 33.58 -59.00 40.68
C PRO A 58 33.59 -60.23 41.60
N ASP A 59 34.09 -61.37 41.12
CA ASP A 59 34.05 -62.63 41.84
C ASP A 59 35.41 -62.94 42.48
N ALA A 60 35.41 -63.53 43.68
CA ALA A 60 36.62 -64.02 44.33
C ALA A 60 37.16 -65.28 43.62
N GLY A 61 38.47 -65.48 43.70
CA GLY A 61 39.15 -66.69 43.25
C GLY A 61 39.16 -66.95 41.74
N ARG A 62 39.24 -65.87 40.96
CA ARG A 62 39.37 -65.92 39.50
C ARG A 62 40.82 -65.82 39.06
N ASP A 63 41.11 -66.32 37.87
CA ASP A 63 42.45 -66.39 37.24
C ASP A 63 42.65 -65.37 36.13
N GLU A 64 41.65 -64.54 35.83
CA GLU A 64 41.71 -63.49 34.82
C GLU A 64 40.79 -62.32 35.20
N CYS A 65 41.13 -61.10 34.77
CA CYS A 65 40.29 -59.93 34.91
C CYS A 65 39.43 -59.72 33.66
N LEU A 66 38.19 -59.29 33.85
CA LEU A 66 37.27 -58.96 32.77
C LEU A 66 37.56 -57.54 32.27
N PRO A 67 37.67 -57.29 30.95
CA PRO A 67 37.73 -55.92 30.44
C PRO A 67 36.42 -55.20 30.77
N ALA A 68 36.51 -53.89 31.05
CA ALA A 68 35.32 -53.06 31.18
C ALA A 68 34.49 -53.12 29.89
N ASP A 69 33.17 -53.32 30.00
CA ASP A 69 32.31 -53.35 28.81
C ASP A 69 32.27 -51.97 28.11
N PRO A 70 31.98 -51.90 26.80
CA PRO A 70 31.65 -50.64 26.14
C PRO A 70 30.59 -49.85 26.92
N GLY A 71 30.80 -48.54 27.00
CA GLY A 71 30.04 -47.62 27.85
C GLY A 71 30.46 -47.60 29.32
N HIS A 72 31.46 -48.39 29.72
CA HIS A 72 32.01 -48.41 31.07
C HIS A 72 33.53 -48.17 31.06
N PHE A 73 34.07 -47.82 32.22
CA PHE A 73 35.50 -47.63 32.41
C PHE A 73 35.96 -48.12 33.78
N VAL A 74 37.25 -48.42 33.89
CA VAL A 74 37.93 -48.71 35.15
C VAL A 74 39.20 -47.87 35.23
N ALA A 75 39.16 -46.81 36.05
CA ALA A 75 40.21 -45.79 36.11
C ALA A 75 41.45 -46.16 36.94
N GLY A 76 41.42 -47.25 37.70
CA GLY A 76 42.51 -47.62 38.59
C GLY A 76 42.59 -49.12 38.78
N GLU A 77 43.75 -49.56 39.26
CA GLU A 77 44.02 -50.98 39.52
C GLU A 77 43.18 -51.52 40.69
N GLY A 78 42.94 -52.83 40.70
CA GLY A 78 42.27 -53.52 41.80
C GLY A 78 40.76 -53.33 41.86
N ALA A 79 40.12 -52.94 40.76
CA ALA A 79 38.68 -52.67 40.74
C ALA A 79 37.85 -53.97 40.77
N ALA A 80 36.91 -54.05 41.71
CA ALA A 80 35.93 -55.14 41.75
C ALA A 80 34.73 -54.90 40.82
N GLU A 81 34.54 -53.67 40.33
CA GLU A 81 33.41 -53.26 39.51
C GLU A 81 33.86 -52.28 38.42
N GLN A 82 33.12 -52.25 37.31
CA GLN A 82 33.27 -51.23 36.27
C GLN A 82 32.33 -50.04 36.51
N MET A 83 32.77 -48.83 36.15
CA MET A 83 31.98 -47.61 36.29
C MET A 83 31.33 -47.24 34.96
N ALA A 84 30.02 -47.03 34.94
CA ALA A 84 29.31 -46.60 33.74
C ALA A 84 29.60 -45.13 33.40
N CYS A 85 29.84 -44.85 32.12
CA CYS A 85 30.04 -43.49 31.63
C CYS A 85 28.81 -42.62 31.90
N PRO A 86 28.98 -41.45 32.54
CA PRO A 86 27.86 -40.54 32.82
C PRO A 86 27.28 -39.95 31.52
N PRO A 87 26.03 -39.45 31.52
CA PRO A 87 25.51 -38.64 30.41
C PRO A 87 26.48 -37.52 30.03
N GLY A 88 26.62 -37.29 28.73
CA GLY A 88 27.65 -36.42 28.15
C GLY A 88 28.98 -37.10 27.88
N ALA A 89 29.17 -38.37 28.26
CA ALA A 89 30.38 -39.13 27.95
C ALA A 89 30.07 -40.57 27.52
N TYR A 90 30.92 -41.13 26.67
CA TYR A 90 30.78 -42.48 26.12
C TYR A 90 32.10 -43.22 26.10
N GLN A 91 32.06 -44.54 25.95
CA GLN A 91 33.25 -45.36 25.77
C GLN A 91 32.98 -46.44 24.70
N PRO A 92 33.49 -46.28 23.46
CA PRO A 92 33.17 -47.19 22.37
C PRO A 92 33.89 -48.53 22.46
N GLU A 93 35.02 -48.60 23.13
CA GLU A 93 35.87 -49.79 23.18
C GLU A 93 35.77 -50.50 24.54
N ALA A 94 35.91 -51.82 24.55
CA ALA A 94 36.08 -52.58 25.78
C ALA A 94 37.46 -52.29 26.39
N GLY A 95 37.57 -52.37 27.72
CA GLY A 95 38.82 -52.12 28.42
C GLY A 95 39.13 -50.63 28.66
N GLY A 96 38.11 -49.76 28.58
CA GLY A 96 38.30 -48.32 28.75
C GLY A 96 38.79 -47.93 30.14
N VAL A 97 39.76 -47.02 30.22
CA VAL A 97 40.28 -46.47 31.51
C VAL A 97 39.59 -45.16 31.91
N ALA A 98 38.89 -44.52 30.97
CA ALA A 98 38.12 -43.30 31.18
C ALA A 98 37.01 -43.19 30.11
N CYS A 99 36.06 -42.30 30.33
CA CYS A 99 35.05 -41.96 29.32
C CYS A 99 35.52 -40.81 28.44
N LEU A 100 35.17 -40.88 27.15
CA LEU A 100 35.36 -39.80 26.20
C LEU A 100 34.17 -38.83 26.31
N PRO A 101 34.40 -37.51 26.43
CA PRO A 101 33.29 -36.56 26.35
C PRO A 101 32.66 -36.61 24.96
N ALA A 102 31.35 -36.43 24.87
CA ALA A 102 30.69 -36.22 23.59
C ALA A 102 31.33 -35.03 22.86
N GLU A 103 31.59 -35.17 21.57
CA GLU A 103 32.17 -34.08 20.77
C GLU A 103 31.15 -32.95 20.56
N SER A 104 31.62 -31.74 20.24
CA SER A 104 30.72 -30.66 19.82
C SER A 104 29.87 -31.10 18.62
N GLY A 105 28.61 -30.70 18.60
CA GLY A 105 27.62 -31.18 17.63
C GLY A 105 27.02 -32.54 17.99
N HIS A 106 27.48 -33.18 19.06
CA HIS A 106 26.96 -34.46 19.54
C HIS A 106 26.54 -34.37 21.01
N PHE A 107 25.81 -35.38 21.45
CA PHE A 107 25.39 -35.54 22.83
C PHE A 107 25.32 -37.00 23.25
N VAL A 108 25.29 -37.25 24.55
CA VAL A 108 25.04 -38.57 25.13
C VAL A 108 23.98 -38.45 26.21
N ALA A 109 22.73 -38.83 25.91
CA ALA A 109 21.61 -38.63 26.83
C ALA A 109 21.60 -39.61 28.02
N THR A 110 22.07 -40.84 27.82
CA THR A 110 21.96 -41.91 28.81
C THR A 110 23.31 -42.32 29.36
N GLN A 111 23.32 -42.81 30.60
CA GLN A 111 24.49 -43.44 31.20
C GLN A 111 24.84 -44.74 30.45
N ALA A 112 26.09 -45.19 30.56
CA ALA A 112 26.59 -46.42 29.96
C ALA A 112 26.53 -46.46 28.42
N ALA A 113 26.56 -45.29 27.77
CA ALA A 113 26.56 -45.21 26.32
C ALA A 113 27.93 -45.57 25.74
N PHE A 114 27.94 -46.38 24.68
CA PHE A 114 29.14 -46.71 23.92
C PHE A 114 29.30 -45.84 22.66
N GLU A 115 28.34 -44.98 22.36
CA GLU A 115 28.35 -44.07 21.22
C GLU A 115 27.78 -42.71 21.60
N GLN A 116 28.09 -41.70 20.78
CA GLN A 116 27.52 -40.36 20.86
C GLN A 116 26.49 -40.18 19.74
N GLU A 117 25.43 -39.41 20.01
CA GLU A 117 24.39 -39.10 19.05
C GLU A 117 24.59 -37.69 18.48
N ALA A 118 24.49 -37.54 17.15
CA ALA A 118 24.60 -36.24 16.51
C ALA A 118 23.34 -35.39 16.75
N CYS A 119 23.51 -34.08 16.93
CA CYS A 119 22.39 -33.16 16.91
C CYS A 119 21.70 -33.20 15.54
N ALA A 120 20.38 -33.40 15.55
CA ALA A 120 19.57 -33.40 14.35
C ALA A 120 19.33 -31.97 13.84
N PRO A 121 18.96 -31.78 12.55
CA PRO A 121 18.60 -30.46 12.03
C PRO A 121 17.53 -29.80 12.90
N GLY A 122 17.67 -28.50 13.11
CA GLY A 122 16.90 -27.73 14.08
C GLY A 122 17.58 -27.66 15.45
N SER A 123 18.61 -28.44 15.73
CA SER A 123 19.34 -28.41 16.99
C SER A 123 20.85 -28.40 16.79
N TYR A 124 21.58 -27.83 17.75
CA TYR A 124 23.04 -27.69 17.70
C TYR A 124 23.64 -27.86 19.10
N GLN A 125 24.94 -28.14 19.18
CA GLN A 125 25.64 -28.20 20.45
C GLN A 125 27.06 -27.63 20.34
N PRO A 126 27.31 -26.40 20.83
CA PRO A 126 28.64 -25.79 20.72
C PRO A 126 29.68 -26.44 21.65
N ASP A 127 29.27 -26.95 22.80
CA ASP A 127 30.18 -27.40 23.85
C ASP A 127 30.30 -28.93 23.86
N PRO A 128 31.51 -29.50 24.07
CA PRO A 128 31.65 -30.93 24.27
C PRO A 128 31.12 -31.37 25.64
N GLY A 129 30.92 -32.68 25.82
CA GLY A 129 30.56 -33.29 27.09
C GLY A 129 29.08 -33.12 27.47
N GLN A 130 28.20 -32.87 26.50
CA GLN A 130 26.80 -32.49 26.74
C GLN A 130 25.86 -33.68 26.62
N SER A 131 24.79 -33.67 27.42
CA SER A 131 23.78 -34.73 27.42
C SER A 131 22.56 -34.46 26.54
N GLY A 132 22.56 -33.36 25.79
CA GLY A 132 21.50 -33.00 24.85
C GLY A 132 21.93 -31.88 23.91
N CYS A 133 21.10 -31.63 22.90
CA CYS A 133 21.28 -30.51 21.97
C CYS A 133 20.42 -29.31 22.37
N LEU A 134 20.84 -28.13 21.93
CA LEU A 134 20.08 -26.88 22.03
C LEU A 134 19.25 -26.71 20.76
N ASP A 135 17.97 -26.42 20.89
CA ASP A 135 17.15 -26.04 19.75
C ASP A 135 17.62 -24.70 19.17
N ALA A 136 17.53 -24.55 17.85
CA ALA A 136 17.66 -23.25 17.21
C ALA A 136 16.59 -22.29 17.78
N ASP A 137 16.99 -21.07 18.11
CA ASP A 137 16.09 -20.05 18.63
C ASP A 137 15.14 -19.54 17.51
N PRO A 138 13.95 -19.01 17.85
CA PRO A 138 13.17 -18.23 16.89
C PRO A 138 14.01 -17.11 16.26
N GLY A 139 13.89 -16.96 14.94
CA GLY A 139 14.73 -16.07 14.15
C GLY A 139 16.02 -16.72 13.64
N HIS A 140 16.27 -17.99 13.98
CA HIS A 140 17.41 -18.76 13.51
C HIS A 140 16.96 -20.10 12.92
N TYR A 141 17.91 -20.80 12.32
CA TYR A 141 17.75 -22.16 11.81
C TYR A 141 19.05 -22.96 11.94
N VAL A 142 18.93 -24.28 11.91
CA VAL A 142 20.02 -25.24 11.78
C VAL A 142 19.62 -26.27 10.72
N ASP A 143 20.28 -26.29 9.57
CA ASP A 143 19.94 -27.16 8.44
C ASP A 143 20.78 -28.44 8.36
N GLY A 144 21.92 -28.49 9.06
CA GLY A 144 22.84 -29.63 9.11
C GLY A 144 22.61 -30.59 10.27
N ILE A 145 23.30 -31.73 10.20
CA ILE A 145 23.49 -32.66 11.32
C ILE A 145 24.81 -32.33 12.03
N ALA A 146 24.89 -32.63 13.32
CA ALA A 146 26.08 -32.39 14.14
C ALA A 146 26.59 -30.94 14.11
N GLU A 147 25.67 -29.98 13.95
CA GLU A 147 26.02 -28.57 13.91
C GLU A 147 26.39 -28.05 15.29
N ILE A 148 27.37 -27.13 15.30
CA ILE A 148 27.87 -26.50 16.53
C ILE A 148 27.31 -25.10 16.74
N ALA A 149 26.52 -24.60 15.79
CA ALA A 149 25.95 -23.26 15.83
C ALA A 149 24.61 -23.20 15.09
N GLN A 150 23.82 -22.21 15.46
CA GLN A 150 22.62 -21.81 14.74
C GLN A 150 22.89 -20.62 13.81
N HIS A 151 22.18 -20.57 12.69
CA HIS A 151 22.30 -19.54 11.65
C HIS A 151 21.13 -18.55 11.73
N PRO A 152 21.40 -17.23 11.71
CA PRO A 152 20.33 -16.24 11.75
C PRO A 152 19.57 -16.18 10.43
N CYS A 153 18.25 -16.03 10.49
CA CYS A 153 17.46 -15.63 9.33
C CYS A 153 17.91 -14.23 8.86
N THR A 154 18.16 -14.08 7.58
CA THR A 154 18.53 -12.79 6.97
C THR A 154 17.29 -11.95 6.66
N ALA A 155 17.47 -10.65 6.40
CA ALA A 155 16.38 -9.79 5.97
C ALA A 155 15.64 -10.39 4.76
N GLY A 156 14.31 -10.25 4.73
CA GLY A 156 13.43 -10.98 3.84
C GLY A 156 12.95 -12.34 4.36
N ASN A 157 13.57 -12.89 5.42
CA ASN A 157 13.24 -14.20 5.98
C ASN A 157 13.03 -14.16 7.48
N PHE A 158 12.18 -15.04 8.00
CA PHE A 158 11.88 -15.13 9.43
C PHE A 158 11.66 -16.58 9.88
N SER A 159 11.79 -16.82 11.18
CA SER A 159 11.41 -18.08 11.82
C SER A 159 10.68 -17.81 13.12
N SER A 160 9.42 -18.23 13.22
CA SER A 160 8.58 -17.96 14.40
C SER A 160 8.69 -19.04 15.48
N THR A 161 9.35 -20.16 15.20
CA THR A 161 9.40 -21.33 16.07
C THR A 161 10.84 -21.69 16.41
N ALA A 162 11.04 -22.26 17.59
CA ALA A 162 12.28 -22.95 17.91
C ALA A 162 12.46 -24.18 17.01
N ALA A 163 13.68 -24.73 17.00
CA ALA A 163 14.07 -25.91 16.25
C ALA A 163 13.83 -25.82 14.73
N ALA A 164 13.87 -24.60 14.17
CA ALA A 164 13.68 -24.43 12.74
C ALA A 164 14.87 -24.96 11.93
N THR A 165 14.56 -25.64 10.82
CA THR A 165 15.57 -26.15 9.89
C THR A 165 15.81 -25.24 8.69
N TYR A 166 14.94 -24.24 8.51
CA TYR A 166 15.08 -23.22 7.47
C TYR A 166 14.29 -21.97 7.87
N CYS A 167 14.64 -20.83 7.28
CA CYS A 167 13.87 -19.60 7.42
C CYS A 167 12.79 -19.50 6.36
N ARG A 168 11.60 -19.03 6.76
CA ARG A 168 10.48 -18.79 5.86
C ARG A 168 10.64 -17.43 5.21
N PHE A 169 10.44 -17.36 3.90
CA PHE A 169 10.34 -16.08 3.20
C PHE A 169 9.16 -15.26 3.71
N ALA A 170 9.34 -13.94 3.79
CA ALA A 170 8.23 -13.01 3.87
C ALA A 170 7.26 -13.28 2.71
N ALA A 171 5.96 -13.37 2.98
CA ALA A 171 4.95 -13.51 1.95
C ALA A 171 4.87 -12.24 1.08
N ALA A 172 4.30 -12.36 -0.12
CA ALA A 172 3.95 -11.17 -0.90
C ALA A 172 3.05 -10.24 -0.06
N GLY A 173 3.22 -8.94 -0.25
CA GLY A 173 2.60 -7.91 0.57
C GLY A 173 3.24 -7.73 1.95
N HIS A 174 4.28 -8.49 2.28
CA HIS A 174 4.97 -8.38 3.56
C HIS A 174 6.47 -8.16 3.35
N PHE A 175 7.13 -7.68 4.39
CA PHE A 175 8.57 -7.53 4.43
C PHE A 175 9.15 -7.93 5.78
N VAL A 176 10.45 -8.24 5.78
CA VAL A 176 11.25 -8.46 6.98
C VAL A 176 12.51 -7.61 6.89
N ALA A 177 12.55 -6.49 7.62
CA ALA A 177 13.62 -5.50 7.49
C ALA A 177 14.96 -5.91 8.11
N VAL A 178 14.93 -6.78 9.11
CA VAL A 178 16.10 -7.09 9.94
C VAL A 178 16.36 -8.58 10.00
N ALA A 179 17.62 -8.95 10.23
CA ALA A 179 17.98 -10.33 10.52
C ALA A 179 17.42 -10.78 11.87
N ARG A 180 17.32 -12.10 12.09
CA ARG A 180 16.79 -12.74 13.30
C ARG A 180 15.33 -12.40 13.59
N ALA A 181 14.58 -11.98 12.57
CA ALA A 181 13.17 -11.69 12.73
C ALA A 181 12.39 -12.98 13.00
N THR A 182 11.43 -12.87 13.91
CA THR A 182 10.50 -13.96 14.25
C THR A 182 9.16 -13.83 13.56
N SER A 183 8.96 -12.74 12.82
CA SER A 183 7.72 -12.43 12.11
C SER A 183 8.00 -11.57 10.90
N GLN A 184 7.01 -11.51 10.00
CA GLN A 184 6.96 -10.60 8.86
C GLN A 184 6.02 -9.43 9.17
N THR A 185 6.25 -8.29 8.53
CA THR A 185 5.41 -7.08 8.67
C THR A 185 4.67 -6.82 7.37
N ALA A 186 3.36 -6.57 7.44
CA ALA A 186 2.58 -6.19 6.25
C ALA A 186 3.05 -4.84 5.70
N CYS A 187 3.02 -4.67 4.38
CA CYS A 187 3.29 -3.39 3.76
C CYS A 187 2.21 -2.38 4.19
N PRO A 188 2.58 -1.21 4.75
CA PRO A 188 1.61 -0.18 5.09
C PRO A 188 0.93 0.39 3.83
N PRO A 189 -0.25 1.01 3.95
CA PRO A 189 -0.90 1.71 2.84
C PRO A 189 0.06 2.70 2.18
N GLY A 190 -0.04 2.82 0.86
CA GLY A 190 0.90 3.54 0.02
C GLY A 190 2.12 2.73 -0.41
N THR A 191 2.31 1.53 0.12
CA THR A 191 3.40 0.63 -0.26
C THR A 191 2.92 -0.77 -0.60
N PHE A 192 3.70 -1.48 -1.40
CA PHE A 192 3.39 -2.82 -1.84
C PHE A 192 4.65 -3.68 -1.97
N GLN A 193 4.48 -5.01 -1.97
CA GLN A 193 5.58 -5.95 -2.23
C GLN A 193 5.06 -7.10 -3.09
N PRO A 194 5.37 -7.14 -4.40
CA PRO A 194 4.85 -8.17 -5.29
C PRO A 194 5.46 -9.55 -5.03
N ASP A 195 6.71 -9.59 -4.57
CA ASP A 195 7.48 -10.83 -4.47
C ASP A 195 7.56 -11.34 -3.03
N ARG A 196 7.87 -12.63 -2.88
CA ARG A 196 8.24 -13.20 -1.57
C ARG A 196 9.68 -12.81 -1.22
N GLY A 197 10.00 -12.80 0.07
CA GLY A 197 11.35 -12.54 0.55
C GLY A 197 11.74 -11.05 0.56
N GLY A 198 10.77 -10.14 0.49
CA GLY A 198 11.03 -8.70 0.51
C GLY A 198 11.66 -8.25 1.83
N ALA A 199 12.76 -7.50 1.76
CA ALA A 199 13.34 -6.83 2.93
C ALA A 199 12.69 -5.46 3.22
N ALA A 200 11.96 -4.91 2.25
CA ALA A 200 11.23 -3.65 2.37
C ALA A 200 10.04 -3.63 1.39
N CYS A 201 9.13 -2.68 1.57
CA CYS A 201 8.04 -2.43 0.62
C CYS A 201 8.43 -1.35 -0.40
N LEU A 202 7.94 -1.50 -1.61
CA LEU A 202 8.03 -0.53 -2.69
C LEU A 202 6.95 0.53 -2.48
N ARG A 203 7.25 1.80 -2.74
CA ARG A 203 6.23 2.86 -2.75
C ARG A 203 5.43 2.78 -4.04
N ALA A 204 4.12 3.05 -3.96
CA ALA A 204 3.33 3.27 -5.16
C ALA A 204 3.90 4.44 -5.98
N ASP A 205 3.97 4.30 -7.30
CA ASP A 205 4.47 5.31 -8.21
C ASP A 205 3.45 6.45 -8.37
N PRO A 206 3.87 7.68 -8.74
CA PRO A 206 2.94 8.72 -9.14
C PRO A 206 1.99 8.25 -10.25
N GLY A 207 0.70 8.56 -10.09
CA GLY A 207 -0.40 8.04 -10.88
C GLY A 207 -0.98 6.73 -10.36
N HIS A 208 -0.40 6.15 -9.32
CA HIS A 208 -0.84 4.90 -8.72
C HIS A 208 -1.04 5.04 -7.22
N PHE A 209 -1.68 4.04 -6.63
CA PHE A 209 -1.89 3.94 -5.20
C PHE A 209 -1.86 2.48 -4.71
N ALA A 210 -1.64 2.29 -3.41
CA ALA A 210 -1.75 1.00 -2.74
C ALA A 210 -2.65 1.16 -1.49
N ALA A 211 -3.96 0.92 -1.64
CA ALA A 211 -4.94 1.31 -0.63
C ALA A 211 -4.95 0.48 0.66
N GLY A 212 -4.47 -0.77 0.61
CA GLY A 212 -4.58 -1.71 1.73
C GLY A 212 -3.24 -2.02 2.38
N GLU A 213 -3.30 -2.35 3.68
CA GLU A 213 -2.20 -3.09 4.31
C GLU A 213 -1.98 -4.42 3.59
N GLY A 214 -0.72 -4.82 3.44
CA GLY A 214 -0.39 -6.07 2.79
C GLY A 214 -0.56 -6.04 1.26
N SER A 215 -0.57 -4.86 0.63
CA SER A 215 -0.75 -4.75 -0.81
C SER A 215 0.36 -5.50 -1.57
N VAL A 216 -0.04 -6.34 -2.53
CA VAL A 216 0.88 -7.07 -3.42
C VAL A 216 1.14 -6.32 -4.73
N ALA A 217 0.37 -5.27 -5.00
CA ALA A 217 0.46 -4.49 -6.22
C ALA A 217 0.00 -3.05 -5.95
N GLN A 218 0.38 -2.16 -6.86
CA GLN A 218 -0.19 -0.83 -6.97
C GLN A 218 -1.32 -0.81 -8.02
N ALA A 219 -2.31 0.04 -7.82
CA ALA A 219 -3.43 0.27 -8.74
C ALA A 219 -3.30 1.65 -9.39
N ALA A 220 -3.59 1.75 -10.68
CA ALA A 220 -3.61 3.02 -11.40
C ALA A 220 -4.83 3.87 -10.99
N CYS A 221 -4.67 5.19 -10.96
CA CYS A 221 -5.80 6.10 -10.88
C CYS A 221 -6.67 5.96 -12.13
N SER A 222 -7.98 5.82 -11.94
CA SER A 222 -8.95 5.81 -13.03
C SER A 222 -9.11 7.20 -13.65
N PRO A 223 -9.59 7.33 -14.89
CA PRO A 223 -9.91 8.62 -15.49
C PRO A 223 -10.83 9.45 -14.59
N GLY A 224 -10.54 10.73 -14.48
CA GLY A 224 -11.13 11.65 -13.52
C GLY A 224 -10.36 11.77 -12.20
N TRP A 225 -9.43 10.87 -11.93
CA TRP A 225 -8.61 10.88 -10.71
C TRP A 225 -7.13 10.95 -11.05
N TYR A 226 -6.34 11.52 -10.16
CA TYR A 226 -4.91 11.68 -10.33
C TYR A 226 -4.16 11.53 -9.00
N GLN A 227 -2.86 11.26 -9.06
CA GLN A 227 -2.02 11.21 -7.87
C GLN A 227 -0.59 11.69 -8.18
N PRO A 228 -0.20 12.90 -7.74
CA PRO A 228 1.15 13.41 -7.99
C PRO A 228 2.23 12.80 -7.09
N ALA A 229 1.86 12.31 -5.89
CA ALA A 229 2.82 11.83 -4.91
C ALA A 229 3.14 10.33 -5.09
N SER A 230 4.40 9.96 -4.84
CA SER A 230 4.76 8.56 -4.62
C SER A 230 4.34 8.11 -3.22
N GLY A 231 3.98 6.84 -3.06
CA GLY A 231 3.64 6.26 -1.76
C GLY A 231 2.21 6.57 -1.32
N ALA A 232 1.30 6.81 -2.26
CA ALA A 232 -0.08 7.15 -1.97
C ALA A 232 -0.95 5.91 -1.76
N ASP A 233 -1.89 6.00 -0.83
CA ASP A 233 -2.91 4.99 -0.53
C ASP A 233 -4.24 5.23 -1.27
N GLY A 234 -4.37 6.33 -1.98
CA GLY A 234 -5.52 6.61 -2.84
C GLY A 234 -5.21 7.64 -3.92
N CYS A 235 -6.17 7.82 -4.82
CA CYS A 235 -6.14 8.89 -5.81
C CYS A 235 -6.96 10.09 -5.34
N VAL A 236 -6.62 11.26 -5.85
CA VAL A 236 -7.31 12.53 -5.63
C VAL A 236 -8.22 12.80 -6.83
N PRO A 237 -9.48 13.21 -6.65
CA PRO A 237 -10.34 13.54 -7.78
C PRO A 237 -9.82 14.82 -8.46
N ALA A 238 -9.94 14.91 -9.78
CA ALA A 238 -9.74 16.18 -10.48
C ALA A 238 -10.76 17.21 -9.94
N ASP A 239 -10.28 18.41 -9.65
CA ASP A 239 -11.11 19.50 -9.16
C ASP A 239 -12.08 19.97 -10.24
N SER A 240 -13.16 20.65 -9.86
CA SER A 240 -14.02 21.31 -10.84
C SER A 240 -13.21 22.32 -11.66
N GLY A 241 -13.59 22.46 -12.93
CA GLY A 241 -12.84 23.23 -13.92
C GLY A 241 -11.59 22.52 -14.43
N HIS A 242 -11.28 21.32 -13.92
CA HIS A 242 -10.16 20.49 -14.36
C HIS A 242 -10.64 19.10 -14.78
N PHE A 243 -9.74 18.35 -15.40
CA PHE A 243 -9.97 16.97 -15.79
C PHE A 243 -8.68 16.13 -15.76
N ALA A 244 -8.82 14.82 -15.64
CA ALA A 244 -7.73 13.85 -15.73
C ALA A 244 -8.12 12.76 -16.74
N PRO A 245 -7.68 12.82 -18.00
CA PRO A 245 -8.23 11.98 -19.06
C PRO A 245 -7.68 10.55 -19.05
N ASP A 246 -6.44 10.38 -18.61
CA ASP A 246 -5.69 9.13 -18.75
C ASP A 246 -5.79 8.27 -17.49
N GLU A 247 -5.69 6.96 -17.67
CA GLU A 247 -5.34 6.06 -16.57
C GLU A 247 -3.94 6.40 -16.05
N ALA A 248 -3.77 6.22 -14.73
CA ALA A 248 -2.56 6.59 -14.01
C ALA A 248 -2.14 8.07 -14.17
N ALA A 249 -3.12 8.97 -14.29
CA ALA A 249 -2.85 10.40 -14.35
C ALA A 249 -2.08 10.87 -13.10
N ARG A 250 -1.01 11.62 -13.32
CA ARG A 250 -0.20 12.22 -12.24
C ARG A 250 -0.66 13.62 -11.86
N LEU A 251 -1.37 14.27 -12.76
CA LEU A 251 -1.80 15.65 -12.64
C LEU A 251 -3.20 15.79 -13.24
N GLN A 252 -3.91 16.79 -12.77
CA GLN A 252 -5.11 17.30 -13.41
C GLN A 252 -4.76 18.43 -14.39
N THR A 253 -5.59 18.60 -15.42
CA THR A 253 -5.44 19.63 -16.46
C THR A 253 -6.64 20.57 -16.43
N PRO A 254 -6.46 21.91 -16.42
CA PRO A 254 -7.59 22.84 -16.48
C PRO A 254 -8.32 22.75 -17.83
N CYS A 255 -9.63 22.91 -17.82
CA CYS A 255 -10.41 23.08 -19.05
C CYS A 255 -9.93 24.33 -19.78
N GLY A 256 -9.54 24.19 -21.06
CA GLY A 256 -9.17 25.35 -21.88
C GLY A 256 -10.37 26.27 -22.19
N PRO A 257 -10.13 27.50 -22.68
CA PRO A 257 -11.20 28.38 -23.15
C PRO A 257 -12.16 27.69 -24.11
N GLY A 258 -13.44 28.06 -24.06
CA GLY A 258 -14.53 27.39 -24.77
C GLY A 258 -15.02 26.10 -24.11
N ARG A 259 -14.41 25.66 -23.01
CA ARG A 259 -14.78 24.45 -22.28
C ARG A 259 -14.86 24.68 -20.78
N PHE A 260 -15.71 23.93 -20.10
CA PHE A 260 -15.93 24.03 -18.66
C PHE A 260 -16.18 22.65 -18.06
N GLN A 261 -16.07 22.52 -16.74
CA GLN A 261 -16.42 21.29 -16.03
C GLN A 261 -16.97 21.61 -14.63
N PRO A 262 -18.27 21.47 -14.39
CA PRO A 262 -18.86 21.76 -13.08
C PRO A 262 -18.53 20.70 -12.03
N ASP A 263 -18.34 19.45 -12.43
CA ASP A 263 -18.21 18.30 -11.53
C ASP A 263 -16.74 17.99 -11.20
N SER A 264 -16.49 17.52 -9.98
CA SER A 264 -15.21 16.90 -9.62
C SER A 264 -15.09 15.49 -10.21
N ALA A 265 -13.88 14.95 -10.23
CA ALA A 265 -13.58 13.61 -10.72
C ALA A 265 -13.91 13.38 -12.21
N ALA A 266 -13.78 14.43 -13.02
CA ALA A 266 -14.15 14.39 -14.42
C ALA A 266 -12.98 13.95 -15.33
N PRO A 267 -13.22 13.03 -16.29
CA PRO A 267 -12.19 12.62 -17.26
C PRO A 267 -12.05 13.60 -18.44
N GLY A 268 -12.91 14.60 -18.56
CA GLY A 268 -12.87 15.57 -19.64
C GLY A 268 -13.74 16.80 -19.37
N CYS A 269 -13.66 17.78 -20.27
CA CYS A 269 -14.43 19.02 -20.17
C CYS A 269 -15.60 19.07 -21.14
N LEU A 270 -16.71 19.65 -20.68
CA LEU A 270 -17.86 20.00 -21.47
C LEU A 270 -17.54 21.19 -22.38
N VAL A 271 -18.18 21.24 -23.55
CA VAL A 271 -18.03 22.34 -24.50
C VAL A 271 -19.11 23.38 -24.23
N ALA A 272 -18.76 24.67 -24.29
CA ALA A 272 -19.74 25.74 -24.18
C ALA A 272 -20.82 25.58 -25.26
N THR A 273 -22.09 25.66 -24.91
CA THR A 273 -23.20 25.54 -25.87
C THR A 273 -23.41 26.83 -26.65
N ALA A 274 -24.13 26.79 -27.77
CA ALA A 274 -24.53 27.99 -28.49
C ALA A 274 -25.26 28.98 -27.55
N GLY A 275 -25.12 30.27 -27.82
CA GLY A 275 -25.58 31.35 -26.95
C GLY A 275 -24.71 31.58 -25.71
N HIS A 276 -23.67 30.76 -25.49
CA HIS A 276 -22.77 30.87 -24.35
C HIS A 276 -21.31 30.93 -24.79
N TYR A 277 -20.45 31.34 -23.86
CA TYR A 277 -19.01 31.37 -24.03
C TYR A 277 -18.26 31.03 -22.75
N VAL A 278 -17.01 30.61 -22.88
CA VAL A 278 -16.07 30.44 -21.77
C VAL A 278 -14.76 31.14 -22.12
N GLY A 279 -14.51 32.30 -21.53
CA GLY A 279 -13.34 33.12 -21.86
C GLY A 279 -12.04 32.72 -21.17
N ALA A 280 -12.12 32.10 -20.00
CA ALA A 280 -10.96 31.77 -19.17
C ALA A 280 -10.79 30.25 -19.00
N PRO A 281 -9.55 29.74 -18.90
CA PRO A 281 -9.31 28.35 -18.54
C PRO A 281 -9.75 28.07 -17.09
N GLY A 282 -10.00 26.79 -16.77
CA GLY A 282 -10.39 26.37 -15.42
C GLY A 282 -11.84 26.74 -15.06
N ALA A 283 -12.68 27.07 -16.06
CA ALA A 283 -14.05 27.47 -15.79
C ALA A 283 -14.91 26.29 -15.32
N ILE A 284 -15.73 26.54 -14.30
CA ILE A 284 -16.72 25.58 -13.78
C ILE A 284 -18.11 25.77 -14.42
N ALA A 285 -18.28 26.82 -15.21
CA ALA A 285 -19.53 27.17 -15.86
C ALA A 285 -19.27 27.92 -17.17
N GLN A 286 -20.27 27.92 -18.04
CA GLN A 286 -20.35 28.77 -19.23
C GLN A 286 -21.14 30.04 -18.93
N ALA A 287 -20.77 31.16 -19.56
CA ALA A 287 -21.45 32.43 -19.44
C ALA A 287 -22.38 32.65 -20.63
N GLU A 288 -23.60 33.15 -20.39
CA GLU A 288 -24.51 33.55 -21.45
C GLU A 288 -23.96 34.78 -22.21
N CYS A 289 -24.23 34.84 -23.51
CA CYS A 289 -23.94 36.03 -24.30
C CYS A 289 -24.79 37.21 -23.81
N PRO A 290 -24.19 38.35 -23.47
CA PRO A 290 -24.94 39.53 -23.04
C PRO A 290 -25.84 40.06 -24.16
N VAL A 291 -26.88 40.80 -23.79
CA VAL A 291 -27.79 41.46 -24.73
C VAL A 291 -27.01 42.31 -25.74
N GLY A 292 -27.46 42.33 -27.00
CA GLY A 292 -26.73 42.95 -28.11
C GLY A 292 -25.62 42.07 -28.70
N THR A 293 -25.32 40.91 -28.12
CA THR A 293 -24.35 39.94 -28.65
C THR A 293 -25.00 38.57 -28.82
N PHE A 294 -24.39 37.71 -29.64
CA PHE A 294 -24.83 36.35 -29.89
C PHE A 294 -23.66 35.40 -30.12
N GLN A 295 -23.92 34.10 -30.08
CA GLN A 295 -22.97 33.08 -30.48
C GLN A 295 -23.68 31.86 -31.06
N SER A 296 -23.41 31.54 -32.32
CA SER A 296 -24.04 30.42 -33.02
C SER A 296 -23.29 29.10 -32.86
N LEU A 297 -21.99 29.15 -32.50
CA LEU A 297 -21.13 27.98 -32.40
C LEU A 297 -20.95 27.51 -30.96
N ALA A 298 -20.87 26.19 -30.78
CA ALA A 298 -20.40 25.60 -29.55
C ALA A 298 -18.88 25.82 -29.40
N GLY A 299 -18.40 25.88 -28.16
CA GLY A 299 -16.97 26.02 -27.84
C GLY A 299 -16.44 27.44 -27.96
N ALA A 300 -17.32 28.43 -27.94
CA ALA A 300 -16.94 29.81 -28.08
C ALA A 300 -16.19 30.35 -26.87
N THR A 301 -15.20 31.18 -27.13
CA THR A 301 -14.42 31.89 -26.10
C THR A 301 -14.92 33.32 -25.85
N GLY A 302 -15.88 33.78 -26.67
CA GLY A 302 -16.52 35.08 -26.55
C GLY A 302 -17.76 35.15 -27.44
N CYS A 303 -18.48 36.27 -27.34
CA CYS A 303 -19.69 36.54 -28.12
C CYS A 303 -19.41 37.52 -29.26
N VAL A 304 -20.16 37.35 -30.34
CA VAL A 304 -20.13 38.23 -31.51
C VAL A 304 -21.18 39.33 -31.32
N THR A 305 -20.81 40.57 -31.61
CA THR A 305 -21.75 41.69 -31.52
C THR A 305 -22.73 41.65 -32.69
N ALA A 306 -24.01 41.94 -32.46
CA ALA A 306 -24.99 42.05 -33.53
C ALA A 306 -24.53 43.10 -34.57
N SER A 307 -24.58 42.73 -35.84
CA SER A 307 -24.21 43.60 -36.95
C SER A 307 -25.21 44.75 -37.10
N PRO A 308 -24.82 45.91 -37.64
CA PRO A 308 -25.77 46.93 -38.07
C PRO A 308 -26.87 46.33 -38.96
N GLY A 309 -28.09 46.85 -38.83
CA GLY A 309 -29.29 46.30 -39.47
C GLY A 309 -29.86 45.06 -38.78
N HIS A 310 -29.21 44.55 -37.73
CA HIS A 310 -29.64 43.40 -36.95
C HIS A 310 -29.70 43.73 -35.46
N PHE A 311 -30.40 42.89 -34.71
CA PHE A 311 -30.50 42.99 -33.26
C PHE A 311 -30.57 41.61 -32.61
N THR A 312 -30.32 41.51 -31.32
CA THR A 312 -30.55 40.28 -30.54
C THR A 312 -31.59 40.49 -29.47
N VAL A 313 -32.29 39.42 -29.08
CA VAL A 313 -33.35 39.47 -28.06
C VAL A 313 -32.90 38.69 -26.84
N GLY A 314 -32.75 39.39 -25.72
CA GLY A 314 -32.39 38.79 -24.44
C GLY A 314 -30.94 38.26 -24.37
N PRO A 315 -30.51 37.81 -23.18
CA PRO A 315 -29.23 37.12 -23.04
C PRO A 315 -29.29 35.73 -23.67
N GLY A 316 -28.12 35.18 -24.00
CA GLY A 316 -28.01 33.82 -24.53
C GLY A 316 -28.38 33.68 -26.01
N ALA A 317 -28.39 34.77 -26.77
CA ALA A 317 -28.79 34.74 -28.17
C ALA A 317 -27.87 33.83 -29.00
N THR A 318 -28.45 32.93 -29.79
CA THR A 318 -27.73 32.00 -30.68
C THR A 318 -27.54 32.56 -32.09
N GLY A 319 -28.15 33.71 -32.38
CA GLY A 319 -28.12 34.37 -33.67
C GLY A 319 -28.62 35.81 -33.55
N GLU A 320 -28.40 36.57 -34.61
CA GLU A 320 -28.95 37.92 -34.77
C GLU A 320 -30.20 37.90 -35.66
N ILE A 321 -31.11 38.84 -35.41
CA ILE A 321 -32.38 39.00 -36.12
C ILE A 321 -32.27 40.24 -36.99
N ALA A 322 -32.52 40.10 -38.30
CA ALA A 322 -32.56 41.24 -39.21
C ALA A 322 -33.77 42.14 -38.91
N CYS A 323 -33.59 43.46 -38.98
CA CYS A 323 -34.71 44.40 -38.99
C CYS A 323 -35.62 44.10 -40.17
N SER A 324 -36.94 44.05 -39.94
CA SER A 324 -37.91 43.88 -41.03
C SER A 324 -38.01 45.17 -41.85
N PRO A 325 -38.49 45.10 -43.12
CA PRO A 325 -38.93 46.29 -43.84
C PRO A 325 -39.82 47.18 -42.98
N GLY A 326 -39.68 48.49 -43.15
CA GLY A 326 -40.26 49.50 -42.28
C GLY A 326 -39.43 49.83 -41.04
N SER A 327 -38.34 49.12 -40.75
CA SER A 327 -37.49 49.38 -39.58
C SER A 327 -35.99 49.29 -39.90
N TYR A 328 -35.17 50.04 -39.18
CA TYR A 328 -33.73 50.11 -39.40
C TYR A 328 -32.94 50.18 -38.09
N GLN A 329 -31.65 49.84 -38.14
CA GLN A 329 -30.77 49.96 -36.98
C GLN A 329 -29.33 50.30 -37.41
N PRO A 330 -28.85 51.54 -37.23
CA PRO A 330 -27.49 51.92 -37.60
C PRO A 330 -26.41 51.39 -36.66
N ALA A 331 -26.73 51.11 -35.40
CA ALA A 331 -25.74 50.71 -34.40
C ALA A 331 -25.50 49.19 -34.38
N ALA A 332 -24.24 48.78 -34.24
CA ALA A 332 -23.90 47.42 -33.85
C ALA A 332 -24.28 47.19 -32.38
N GLY A 333 -24.62 45.95 -32.02
CA GLY A 333 -24.93 45.57 -30.66
C GLY A 333 -26.34 45.96 -30.20
N ALA A 334 -27.23 46.19 -31.16
CA ALA A 334 -28.59 46.61 -30.86
C ALA A 334 -29.46 45.49 -30.28
N THR A 335 -30.46 45.91 -29.51
CA THR A 335 -31.48 45.03 -28.90
C THR A 335 -32.87 45.21 -29.53
N GLY A 336 -32.97 46.04 -30.57
CA GLY A 336 -34.19 46.29 -31.33
C GLY A 336 -33.93 47.21 -32.52
N CYS A 337 -34.94 47.36 -33.37
CA CYS A 337 -34.92 48.23 -34.54
C CYS A 337 -35.80 49.46 -34.32
N ALA A 338 -35.39 50.59 -34.88
CA ALA A 338 -36.21 51.79 -34.91
C ALA A 338 -37.18 51.72 -36.11
N PRO A 339 -38.47 52.05 -35.95
CA PRO A 339 -39.36 52.22 -37.09
C PRO A 339 -38.88 53.38 -37.96
N ALA A 340 -39.17 53.34 -39.26
CA ALA A 340 -38.96 54.48 -40.15
C ALA A 340 -39.75 55.70 -39.62
N ASP A 341 -39.11 56.86 -39.57
CA ASP A 341 -39.75 58.11 -39.16
C ASP A 341 -40.82 58.54 -40.19
N PRO A 342 -41.87 59.29 -39.79
CA PRO A 342 -42.82 59.86 -40.74
C PRO A 342 -42.12 60.66 -41.85
N GLY A 343 -42.53 60.43 -43.11
CA GLY A 343 -41.89 60.99 -44.30
C GLY A 343 -40.71 60.17 -44.83
N TYR A 344 -40.34 59.07 -44.16
CA TYR A 344 -39.31 58.13 -44.59
C TYR A 344 -39.88 56.72 -44.74
N PHE A 345 -39.19 55.89 -45.52
CA PHE A 345 -39.49 54.47 -45.70
C PHE A 345 -38.23 53.59 -45.61
N VAL A 346 -38.43 52.30 -45.32
CA VAL A 346 -37.36 51.29 -45.34
C VAL A 346 -37.82 50.07 -46.14
N ALA A 347 -37.39 49.96 -47.40
CA ALA A 347 -37.88 48.91 -48.30
C ALA A 347 -37.29 47.52 -48.06
N ALA A 348 -36.06 47.42 -47.57
CA ALA A 348 -35.36 46.15 -47.40
C ALA A 348 -35.23 45.76 -45.93
N GLY A 349 -35.23 44.45 -45.66
CA GLY A 349 -34.81 43.94 -44.37
C GLY A 349 -33.31 44.15 -44.14
N ALA A 350 -32.88 44.09 -42.88
CA ALA A 350 -31.51 44.37 -42.44
C ALA A 350 -30.99 45.78 -42.77
N ALA A 351 -31.88 46.77 -42.89
CA ALA A 351 -31.49 48.14 -43.22
C ALA A 351 -30.76 48.84 -42.06
N VAL A 352 -29.74 49.61 -42.40
CA VAL A 352 -28.98 50.46 -41.46
C VAL A 352 -29.44 51.91 -41.45
N SER A 353 -30.34 52.28 -42.36
CA SER A 353 -30.82 53.64 -42.55
C SER A 353 -32.21 53.66 -43.20
N GLN A 354 -32.97 54.70 -42.93
CA GLN A 354 -34.22 55.04 -43.62
C GLN A 354 -33.98 55.95 -44.84
N GLN A 355 -34.86 55.88 -45.84
CA GLN A 355 -34.82 56.72 -47.05
C GLN A 355 -36.01 57.70 -47.07
N PRO A 356 -35.82 58.97 -47.47
CA PRO A 356 -36.94 59.92 -47.56
C PRO A 356 -37.88 59.55 -48.71
N CYS A 357 -39.17 59.85 -48.56
CA CYS A 357 -40.11 59.65 -49.66
C CYS A 357 -39.79 60.58 -50.85
N PRO A 358 -39.82 60.05 -52.09
CA PRO A 358 -39.70 60.88 -53.29
C PRO A 358 -40.81 61.93 -53.37
N GLU A 359 -40.58 63.01 -54.11
CA GLU A 359 -41.60 64.04 -54.35
C GLU A 359 -42.89 63.46 -54.93
N GLY A 360 -44.04 63.88 -54.38
CA GLY A 360 -45.37 63.37 -54.76
C GLY A 360 -45.80 62.08 -54.05
N PHE A 361 -44.99 61.54 -53.14
CA PHE A 361 -45.32 60.37 -52.31
C PHE A 361 -45.17 60.68 -50.82
N GLU A 362 -45.93 60.01 -49.97
CA GLU A 362 -45.94 60.15 -48.51
C GLU A 362 -45.89 58.81 -47.78
N ALA A 363 -45.36 58.84 -46.56
CA ALA A 363 -45.35 57.76 -45.58
C ALA A 363 -45.75 58.37 -44.22
N PRO A 364 -47.07 58.54 -43.96
CA PRO A 364 -47.55 59.35 -42.85
C PRO A 364 -47.39 58.66 -41.49
N ASP A 365 -47.36 57.32 -41.48
CA ASP A 365 -47.25 56.52 -40.26
C ASP A 365 -45.80 56.03 -40.03
N PRO A 366 -45.33 55.99 -38.77
CA PRO A 366 -44.06 55.38 -38.44
C PRO A 366 -44.02 53.90 -38.88
N GLY A 367 -42.86 53.46 -39.37
CA GLY A 367 -42.66 52.06 -39.74
C GLY A 367 -43.03 51.73 -41.20
N SER A 368 -43.15 52.73 -42.06
CA SER A 368 -43.51 52.53 -43.47
C SER A 368 -42.40 51.82 -44.26
N ASP A 369 -42.75 50.76 -45.00
CA ASP A 369 -41.83 49.99 -45.86
C ASP A 369 -41.86 50.46 -47.34
N ALA A 370 -42.84 51.27 -47.70
CA ALA A 370 -42.95 51.94 -48.99
C ALA A 370 -43.65 53.30 -48.84
N CYS A 371 -43.47 54.20 -49.82
CA CYS A 371 -44.22 55.44 -49.91
C CYS A 371 -45.44 55.28 -50.81
N THR A 372 -46.56 55.87 -50.42
CA THR A 372 -47.80 55.91 -51.20
C THR A 372 -47.96 57.25 -51.91
N PRO A 373 -48.53 57.31 -53.13
CA PRO A 373 -48.72 58.57 -53.83
C PRO A 373 -49.67 59.49 -53.05
N ILE A 374 -49.33 60.78 -52.97
CA ILE A 374 -50.19 61.80 -52.38
C ILE A 374 -51.37 61.99 -53.33
N VAL A 375 -52.51 61.38 -53.00
CA VAL A 375 -53.74 61.56 -53.77
C VAL A 375 -54.36 62.86 -53.31
N ALA A 376 -54.28 63.90 -54.15
CA ALA A 376 -55.02 65.13 -53.88
C ALA A 376 -56.53 64.82 -53.87
N GLY A 377 -57.16 64.98 -52.70
CA GLY A 377 -58.61 65.10 -52.62
C GLY A 377 -59.09 66.22 -53.54
N ALA A 378 -60.31 66.10 -54.07
CA ALA A 378 -60.88 67.02 -55.06
C ALA A 378 -61.08 68.47 -54.57
N ASP A 379 -60.63 68.78 -53.36
CA ASP A 379 -60.86 70.00 -52.58
C ASP A 379 -59.58 70.57 -51.91
N GLY A 380 -58.41 69.97 -52.14
CA GLY A 380 -57.11 70.63 -51.86
C GLY A 380 -56.69 70.79 -50.40
N SER A 381 -57.32 70.08 -49.45
CA SER A 381 -56.85 69.96 -48.05
C SER A 381 -56.21 68.58 -47.78
N PRO A 382 -55.19 68.46 -46.91
CA PRO A 382 -54.61 67.16 -46.56
C PRO A 382 -55.61 66.34 -45.72
N GLU A 383 -56.27 65.35 -46.33
CA GLU A 383 -57.11 64.39 -45.62
C GLU A 383 -56.29 63.15 -45.23
N ARG A 384 -56.29 62.80 -43.94
CA ARG A 384 -55.80 61.51 -43.44
C ARG A 384 -56.72 60.40 -43.95
N PRO A 385 -56.21 59.28 -44.51
CA PRO A 385 -57.02 58.08 -44.61
C PRO A 385 -57.35 57.60 -43.19
N GLY A 386 -58.65 57.54 -42.86
CA GLY A 386 -59.13 57.02 -41.58
C GLY A 386 -58.72 55.55 -41.39
N PRO A 387 -58.65 55.06 -40.13
CA PRO A 387 -58.24 53.70 -39.84
C PRO A 387 -59.27 52.71 -40.38
N ALA A 388 -59.00 52.12 -41.54
CA ALA A 388 -59.69 50.93 -41.97
C ALA A 388 -59.25 49.78 -41.05
N THR A 389 -60.15 49.38 -40.14
CA THR A 389 -60.18 48.08 -39.44
C THR A 389 -59.34 47.90 -38.16
N ALA A 390 -59.57 48.77 -37.17
CA ALA A 390 -59.26 48.49 -35.75
C ALA A 390 -60.30 47.55 -35.04
N LEU A 391 -61.16 46.84 -35.78
CA LEU A 391 -62.21 45.98 -35.20
C LEU A 391 -62.05 44.48 -35.47
N VAL A 392 -61.00 44.03 -36.17
CA VAL A 392 -60.77 42.58 -36.39
C VAL A 392 -59.67 42.01 -35.46
N TRP A 393 -58.81 42.85 -34.89
CA TRP A 393 -57.74 42.39 -33.98
C TRP A 393 -58.13 42.25 -32.51
N LEU A 394 -59.27 42.83 -32.08
CA LEU A 394 -59.79 42.65 -30.70
C LEU A 394 -60.61 41.37 -30.51
N LEU A 395 -60.98 40.66 -31.59
CA LEU A 395 -61.64 39.34 -31.50
C LEU A 395 -60.67 38.16 -31.72
N GLY A 396 -59.48 38.40 -32.28
CA GLY A 396 -58.44 37.38 -32.45
C GLY A 396 -57.62 37.09 -31.19
N ILE A 397 -57.37 38.10 -30.35
CA ILE A 397 -56.60 37.94 -29.10
C ILE A 397 -57.46 37.30 -27.99
N ALA A 398 -58.79 37.48 -28.02
CA ALA A 398 -59.70 36.82 -27.08
C ALA A 398 -59.82 35.29 -27.31
N ALA A 399 -59.63 34.80 -28.54
CA ALA A 399 -59.70 33.37 -28.86
C ALA A 399 -58.43 32.59 -28.48
N VAL A 400 -57.25 33.22 -28.46
CA VAL A 400 -55.98 32.56 -28.10
C VAL A 400 -55.78 32.53 -26.57
N VAL A 401 -56.27 33.54 -25.84
CA VAL A 401 -56.23 33.52 -24.35
C VAL A 401 -57.21 32.48 -23.77
N ALA A 402 -58.32 32.18 -24.45
CA ALA A 402 -59.27 31.15 -24.02
C ALA A 402 -58.77 29.70 -24.21
N VAL A 403 -57.89 29.44 -25.19
CA VAL A 403 -57.31 28.10 -25.39
C VAL A 403 -56.17 27.80 -24.40
N ILE A 404 -55.44 28.81 -23.93
CA ILE A 404 -54.39 28.64 -22.91
C ILE A 404 -55.00 28.48 -21.50
N ALA A 405 -56.16 29.09 -21.21
CA ALA A 405 -56.84 28.93 -19.92
C ALA A 405 -57.55 27.57 -19.72
N VAL A 406 -57.96 26.88 -20.80
CA VAL A 406 -58.61 25.54 -20.73
C VAL A 406 -57.58 24.39 -20.74
N GLY A 407 -56.34 24.63 -21.17
CA GLY A 407 -55.26 23.63 -21.15
C GLY A 407 -54.60 23.41 -19.78
N VAL A 408 -54.79 24.31 -18.82
CA VAL A 408 -54.09 24.29 -17.51
C VAL A 408 -54.91 23.62 -16.39
N THR A 409 -56.17 23.21 -16.62
CA THR A 409 -57.03 22.61 -15.56
C THR A 409 -57.17 21.09 -15.58
N ARG A 410 -56.28 20.34 -16.26
CA ARG A 410 -56.16 18.88 -16.07
C ARG A 410 -54.79 18.45 -15.56
N GLN A 411 -54.38 18.97 -14.41
CA GLN A 411 -53.51 18.18 -13.53
C GLN A 411 -54.34 17.05 -12.93
N ARG A 412 -53.98 15.81 -13.29
CA ARG A 412 -54.43 14.61 -12.60
C ARG A 412 -54.05 14.72 -11.13
N PRO A 413 -54.92 14.36 -10.18
CA PRO A 413 -54.53 14.28 -8.78
C PRO A 413 -53.41 13.25 -8.63
N GLN A 414 -52.29 13.67 -8.04
CA GLN A 414 -51.32 12.75 -7.49
C GLN A 414 -52.04 11.89 -6.45
N ARG A 415 -52.12 10.59 -6.72
CA ARG A 415 -52.37 9.60 -5.67
C ARG A 415 -51.15 9.61 -4.76
N SER A 416 -51.35 10.09 -3.54
CA SER A 416 -50.61 9.63 -2.39
C SER A 416 -50.88 8.13 -2.17
N TRP A 417 -50.02 7.51 -1.35
CA TRP A 417 -50.02 6.11 -0.88
C TRP A 417 -49.16 5.15 -1.71
N ASN A 418 -47.90 4.96 -1.31
CA ASN A 418 -47.60 3.97 -0.26
C ASN A 418 -46.12 3.98 0.11
N GLU A 419 -45.87 4.37 1.36
CA GLU A 419 -44.83 3.74 2.17
C GLU A 419 -45.18 2.24 2.30
N GLY A 420 -44.22 1.39 1.99
CA GLY A 420 -44.26 -0.04 2.24
C GLY A 420 -42.87 -0.48 2.68
N PRO A 421 -42.73 -1.18 3.82
CA PRO A 421 -41.45 -1.37 4.50
C PRO A 421 -40.67 -2.53 3.89
N TRP A 422 -39.35 -2.37 3.75
CA TRP A 422 -38.43 -3.50 3.62
C TRP A 422 -37.64 -3.66 4.92
N ARG A 423 -38.03 -4.68 5.69
CA ARG A 423 -37.15 -5.39 6.63
C ARG A 423 -36.90 -6.79 6.07
N ARG A 424 -35.68 -7.04 5.61
CA ARG A 424 -34.76 -8.05 6.15
C ARG A 424 -33.42 -7.98 5.45
#